data_AF-A0A9Q0M0B4-F1
#
_entry.id   AF-A0A9Q0M0B4-F1
#
_cell.length_a   1.000
_cell.length_b   1.000
_cell.length_c   1.000
_cell.angle_alpha   90.00
_cell.angle_beta   90.00
_cell.angle_gamma   90.00
#
_symmetry.space_group_name_H-M   'P 1'
#
loop_
_entity.id
_entity.type
_entity.pdbx_description
1 polymer ?
#
loop_
_entity_poly.entity_id
_entity_poly.type
_entity_poly.pdbx_seq_one_letter_code
_entity_poly.pdbx_strand_id
1 'polypeptide(L)'
;MLIENENENENPKRKLYSCGNRYYNGLNKLIYEFTEIKSSLFENDDNILDFSVRNYHTLILTSHLKLIGFGGNFLCQLGTGDTKNQSIPIQIELPKLRFNEDIYNYHISCGDYKSFLYYSPFSFSNLEEDLIKLFRRKEFCDISFKTENGEIIKAHKLILKYRLNQNENQNEKLQEIISKNQLKNQIKYLK
;
A
#
# COMPACT_ATOMS: atom_id res chain seq x y z
N MET A 1 -13.33 28.36 -32.77
CA MET A 1 -12.68 27.36 -33.65
C MET A 1 -12.65 26.09 -32.84
N LEU A 2 -13.61 25.19 -33.12
CA LEU A 2 -13.66 23.86 -32.53
C LEU A 2 -12.47 23.07 -33.09
N ILE A 3 -11.63 22.56 -32.21
CA ILE A 3 -10.74 21.45 -32.52
C ILE A 3 -11.11 20.38 -31.50
N GLU A 4 -12.10 19.57 -31.86
CA GLU A 4 -12.22 18.24 -31.29
C GLU A 4 -11.30 17.29 -32.08
N ASN A 5 -10.71 16.35 -31.32
CA ASN A 5 -10.20 15.04 -31.70
C ASN A 5 -8.69 14.84 -31.54
N GLU A 6 -8.30 14.55 -30.30
CA GLU A 6 -7.39 13.42 -30.05
C GLU A 6 -7.98 12.55 -28.94
N ASN A 7 -8.54 11.41 -29.34
CA ASN A 7 -8.91 10.22 -28.56
C ASN A 7 -8.55 10.21 -27.06
N GLU A 8 -9.44 10.70 -26.19
CA GLU A 8 -9.30 10.69 -24.73
C GLU A 8 -9.87 9.42 -24.03
N ASN A 9 -10.05 8.29 -24.72
CA ASN A 9 -10.73 7.11 -24.14
C ASN A 9 -9.98 5.77 -24.24
N GLU A 10 -8.66 5.75 -24.39
CA GLU A 10 -7.88 4.55 -24.09
C GLU A 10 -6.95 4.82 -22.91
N ASN A 11 -7.23 4.17 -21.76
CA ASN A 11 -6.27 4.09 -20.67
C ASN A 11 -4.92 3.65 -21.25
N PRO A 12 -3.80 4.34 -20.92
CA PRO A 12 -2.51 4.00 -21.49
C PRO A 12 -2.19 2.54 -21.17
N LYS A 13 -2.01 1.72 -22.22
CA LYS A 13 -1.63 0.32 -22.06
C LYS A 13 -0.34 0.24 -21.25
N ARG A 14 -0.40 -0.43 -20.10
CA ARG A 14 0.75 -0.64 -19.23
C ARG A 14 1.73 -1.57 -19.96
N LYS A 15 3.01 -1.17 -20.00
CA LYS A 15 4.05 -1.92 -20.70
C LYS A 15 5.23 -2.15 -19.76
N LEU A 16 5.79 -3.35 -19.85
CA LEU A 16 6.97 -3.75 -19.09
C LEU A 16 8.17 -3.81 -20.03
N TYR A 17 9.27 -3.16 -19.65
CA TYR A 17 10.51 -3.16 -20.43
C TYR A 17 11.66 -3.74 -19.63
N SER A 18 12.59 -4.43 -20.30
CA SER A 18 13.85 -4.89 -19.72
C SER A 18 15.02 -4.71 -20.68
N CYS A 19 16.21 -4.54 -20.13
CA CYS A 19 17.49 -4.50 -20.83
C CYS A 19 18.51 -5.39 -20.09
N GLY A 20 19.66 -5.64 -20.71
CA GLY A 20 20.72 -6.48 -20.17
C GLY A 20 20.79 -7.88 -20.79
N ASN A 21 21.40 -8.82 -20.08
CA ASN A 21 21.65 -10.17 -20.60
C ASN A 21 20.40 -11.06 -20.43
N ARG A 22 19.84 -11.55 -21.53
CA ARG A 22 18.79 -12.56 -21.49
C ARG A 22 19.38 -13.95 -21.72
N TYR A 23 19.02 -14.87 -20.84
CA TYR A 23 19.28 -16.29 -21.04
C TYR A 23 18.22 -16.84 -22.00
N TYR A 24 18.58 -17.05 -23.27
CA TYR A 24 17.69 -17.56 -24.31
C TYR A 24 18.23 -18.90 -24.82
N ASN A 25 17.51 -19.99 -24.58
CA ASN A 25 17.86 -21.35 -25.02
C ASN A 25 19.30 -21.81 -24.66
N GLY A 26 19.80 -21.44 -23.47
CA GLY A 26 21.15 -21.81 -23.05
C GLY A 26 22.26 -20.87 -23.54
N LEU A 27 21.91 -19.79 -24.25
CA LEU A 27 22.85 -18.78 -24.73
C LEU A 27 22.53 -17.42 -24.13
N ASN A 28 23.58 -16.68 -23.77
CA ASN A 28 23.49 -15.31 -23.31
C ASN A 28 23.31 -14.37 -24.51
N LYS A 29 22.15 -13.72 -24.62
CA LYS A 29 21.92 -12.65 -25.59
C LYS A 29 21.95 -11.31 -24.87
N LEU A 30 22.92 -10.47 -25.22
CA LEU A 30 23.00 -9.10 -24.71
C LEU A 30 21.96 -8.23 -25.41
N ILE A 31 21.10 -7.58 -24.62
CA ILE A 31 20.18 -6.55 -25.07
C ILE A 31 20.68 -5.22 -24.51
N TYR A 32 21.17 -4.37 -25.39
CA TYR A 32 21.76 -3.08 -25.02
C TYR A 32 20.72 -1.96 -24.83
N GLU A 33 19.46 -2.23 -25.20
CA GLU A 33 18.36 -1.26 -25.14
C GLU A 33 17.18 -1.82 -24.35
N PHE A 34 16.33 -0.94 -23.82
CA PHE A 34 15.08 -1.36 -23.20
C PHE A 34 14.14 -1.94 -24.25
N THR A 35 13.79 -3.21 -24.08
CA THR A 35 12.88 -3.93 -24.96
C THR A 35 11.63 -4.33 -24.20
N GLU A 36 10.48 -4.15 -24.84
CA GLU A 36 9.20 -4.57 -24.26
C GLU A 36 9.20 -6.09 -24.03
N ILE A 37 8.84 -6.50 -22.82
CA ILE A 37 8.55 -7.90 -22.51
C ILE A 37 7.15 -8.17 -23.03
N LYS A 38 7.07 -8.71 -24.24
CA LYS A 38 5.81 -9.15 -24.84
C LYS A 38 5.48 -10.56 -24.35
N SER A 39 4.36 -10.69 -23.64
CA SER A 39 3.78 -11.98 -23.27
C SER A 39 2.27 -11.87 -23.21
N SER A 40 1.56 -12.89 -23.69
CA SER A 40 0.11 -13.01 -23.53
C SER A 40 -0.33 -13.23 -22.08
N LEU A 41 0.63 -13.42 -21.17
CA LEU A 41 0.39 -13.57 -19.74
C LEU A 41 0.09 -12.24 -19.03
N PHE A 42 0.51 -11.12 -19.64
CA PHE A 42 0.18 -9.78 -19.16
C PHE A 42 -1.11 -9.33 -19.86
N GLU A 43 -2.19 -9.24 -19.10
CA GLU A 43 -3.46 -8.67 -19.55
C GLU A 43 -3.35 -7.14 -19.63
N ASN A 44 -4.20 -6.49 -20.43
CA ASN A 44 -4.08 -5.04 -20.69
C ASN A 44 -4.29 -4.18 -19.42
N ASP A 45 -4.95 -4.72 -18.41
CA ASP A 45 -5.27 -4.12 -17.12
C ASP A 45 -4.43 -4.69 -15.96
N ASP A 46 -3.46 -5.58 -16.23
CA ASP A 46 -2.54 -6.07 -15.21
C ASP A 46 -1.69 -4.93 -14.64
N ASN A 47 -1.73 -4.78 -13.31
CA ASN A 47 -0.73 -4.04 -12.56
C ASN A 47 0.37 -4.98 -12.13
N ILE A 48 1.63 -4.52 -12.09
CA ILE A 48 2.70 -5.26 -11.43
C ILE A 48 2.64 -4.92 -9.93
N LEU A 49 2.37 -5.93 -9.10
CA LEU A 49 2.36 -5.79 -7.64
C LEU A 49 3.79 -5.81 -7.09
N ASP A 50 4.62 -6.73 -7.58
CA ASP A 50 6.02 -6.82 -7.20
C ASP A 50 6.84 -7.56 -8.27
N PHE A 51 8.15 -7.38 -8.25
CA PHE A 51 9.09 -8.11 -9.10
C PHE A 51 10.45 -8.25 -8.42
N SER A 52 11.18 -9.31 -8.77
CA SER A 52 12.54 -9.51 -8.29
C SER A 52 13.40 -10.21 -9.32
N VAL A 53 14.66 -9.80 -9.39
CA VAL A 53 15.63 -10.28 -10.38
C VAL A 53 16.93 -10.63 -9.66
N ARG A 54 17.51 -11.79 -9.99
CA ARG A 54 18.85 -12.17 -9.53
C ARG A 54 19.54 -13.06 -10.54
N ASN A 55 20.80 -12.72 -10.85
CA ASN A 55 21.64 -13.38 -11.84
C ASN A 55 20.92 -13.56 -13.18
N TYR A 56 20.31 -14.72 -13.38
CA TYR A 56 19.67 -15.10 -14.64
C TYR A 56 18.16 -15.29 -14.53
N HIS A 57 17.52 -15.14 -13.37
CA HIS A 57 16.08 -15.37 -13.24
C HIS A 57 15.33 -14.11 -12.79
N THR A 58 14.08 -14.03 -13.24
CA THR A 58 13.16 -12.93 -12.98
C THR A 58 11.82 -13.53 -12.58
N LEU A 59 11.26 -12.97 -11.52
CA LEU A 59 9.90 -13.26 -11.06
C LEU A 59 9.11 -11.95 -11.01
N ILE A 60 7.86 -11.99 -11.44
CA ILE A 60 6.96 -10.84 -11.55
C ILE A 60 5.58 -11.30 -11.07
N LEU A 61 4.96 -10.53 -10.18
CA LEU A 61 3.61 -10.79 -9.71
C LEU A 61 2.66 -9.71 -10.25
N THR A 62 1.57 -10.14 -10.87
CA THR A 62 0.52 -9.23 -11.36
C THR A 62 -0.62 -9.06 -10.35
N SER A 63 -1.47 -8.04 -10.54
CA SER A 63 -2.66 -7.78 -9.72
C SER A 63 -3.71 -8.88 -9.81
N HIS A 64 -3.72 -9.65 -10.89
CA HIS A 64 -4.53 -10.86 -11.03
C HIS A 64 -3.90 -12.10 -10.38
N LEU A 65 -2.87 -11.90 -9.54
CA LEU A 65 -2.19 -12.94 -8.77
C LEU A 65 -1.53 -14.01 -9.66
N LYS A 66 -1.13 -13.61 -10.86
CA LYS A 66 -0.30 -14.44 -11.75
C LYS A 66 1.16 -14.22 -11.38
N LEU A 67 1.82 -15.28 -10.91
CA LEU A 67 3.27 -15.29 -10.80
C LEU A 67 3.85 -15.66 -12.16
N ILE A 68 4.59 -14.74 -12.76
CA ILE A 68 5.25 -14.90 -14.06
C ILE A 68 6.74 -15.02 -13.81
N GLY A 69 7.37 -16.04 -14.39
CA GLY A 69 8.80 -16.30 -14.25
C GLY A 69 9.48 -16.57 -15.58
N PHE A 70 10.74 -16.17 -15.67
CA PHE A 70 11.61 -16.52 -16.78
C PHE A 70 13.08 -16.43 -16.40
N GLY A 71 13.93 -17.06 -17.21
CA GLY A 71 15.37 -17.05 -17.12
C GLY A 71 15.97 -18.39 -16.67
N GLY A 72 17.08 -18.31 -15.95
CA GLY A 72 17.80 -19.48 -15.42
C GLY A 72 16.96 -20.25 -14.41
N ASN A 73 17.00 -21.59 -14.46
CA ASN A 73 16.28 -22.49 -13.56
C ASN A 73 17.09 -23.72 -13.15
N PHE A 74 18.41 -23.71 -13.35
CA PHE A 74 19.29 -24.86 -13.06
C PHE A 74 19.18 -25.38 -11.60
N LEU A 75 18.71 -24.53 -10.68
CA LEU A 75 18.55 -24.84 -9.26
C LEU A 75 17.08 -24.77 -8.80
N CYS A 76 16.13 -24.93 -9.72
CA CYS A 76 14.69 -24.91 -9.46
C CYS A 76 14.13 -23.58 -8.95
N GLN A 77 14.86 -22.47 -9.11
CA GLN A 77 14.48 -21.15 -8.61
C GLN A 77 13.18 -20.60 -9.21
N LEU A 78 12.75 -21.07 -10.39
CA LEU A 78 11.45 -20.70 -10.95
C LEU A 78 10.27 -21.45 -10.30
N GLY A 79 10.52 -22.52 -9.53
CA GLY A 79 9.45 -23.27 -8.87
C GLY A 79 8.55 -24.07 -9.81
N THR A 80 9.01 -24.39 -11.03
CA THR A 80 8.24 -25.11 -12.06
C THR A 80 8.17 -26.63 -11.86
N GLY A 81 8.76 -27.16 -10.79
CA GLY A 81 8.90 -28.61 -10.56
C GLY A 81 9.98 -29.28 -11.42
N ASP A 82 10.77 -28.50 -12.15
CA ASP A 82 11.92 -28.97 -12.94
C ASP A 82 13.10 -27.99 -12.87
N THR A 83 14.17 -28.29 -13.60
CA THR A 83 15.39 -27.46 -13.71
C THR A 83 15.53 -26.80 -15.09
N LYS A 84 14.46 -26.77 -15.90
CA LYS A 84 14.53 -26.27 -17.27
C LYS A 84 14.46 -24.75 -17.30
N ASN A 85 15.46 -24.13 -17.93
CA ASN A 85 15.48 -22.67 -18.15
C ASN A 85 14.31 -22.23 -19.01
N GLN A 86 13.82 -21.02 -18.79
CA GLN A 86 12.67 -20.45 -19.49
C GLN A 86 13.09 -19.18 -20.21
N SER A 87 13.24 -19.26 -21.54
CA SER A 87 13.69 -18.13 -22.35
C SER A 87 12.58 -17.10 -22.62
N ILE A 88 11.33 -17.51 -22.42
CA ILE A 88 10.13 -16.69 -22.52
C ILE A 88 9.40 -16.66 -21.17
N PRO A 89 8.66 -15.59 -20.86
CA PRO A 89 7.80 -15.54 -19.68
C PRO A 89 6.82 -16.72 -19.67
N ILE A 90 6.83 -17.47 -18.57
CA ILE A 90 5.84 -18.51 -18.28
C ILE A 90 5.06 -18.17 -17.02
N GLN A 91 3.85 -18.69 -16.90
CA GLN A 91 3.10 -18.62 -15.65
C GLN A 91 3.57 -19.75 -14.73
N ILE A 92 3.89 -19.40 -13.50
CA ILE A 92 4.23 -20.34 -12.43
C ILE A 92 2.96 -20.57 -11.62
N GLU A 93 2.61 -21.83 -11.39
CA GLU A 93 1.46 -22.17 -10.55
C GLU A 93 1.77 -21.86 -9.09
N LEU A 94 0.99 -20.96 -8.51
CA LEU A 94 0.99 -20.75 -7.06
C LEU A 94 0.19 -21.86 -6.38
N PRO A 95 0.53 -22.22 -5.12
CA PRO A 95 -0.35 -23.03 -4.30
C PRO A 95 -1.77 -22.44 -4.33
N LYS A 96 -2.80 -23.29 -4.26
CA LYS A 96 -4.19 -22.84 -4.16
C LYS A 96 -4.38 -22.09 -2.84
N LEU A 97 -4.08 -20.80 -2.86
CA LEU A 97 -4.35 -19.89 -1.77
C LEU A 97 -5.85 -19.58 -1.88
N ARG A 98 -6.58 -19.83 -0.80
CA ARG A 98 -7.93 -19.28 -0.66
C ARG A 98 -7.75 -17.78 -0.43
N PHE A 99 -7.62 -17.04 -1.51
CA PHE A 99 -7.79 -15.60 -1.46
C PHE A 99 -9.27 -15.37 -1.14
N ASN A 100 -9.57 -15.23 0.14
CA ASN A 100 -10.79 -14.51 0.51
C ASN A 100 -10.67 -13.09 -0.06
N GLU A 101 -11.78 -12.36 -0.17
CA GLU A 101 -11.86 -10.99 -0.71
C GLU A 101 -10.98 -9.94 0.02
N ASP A 102 -10.10 -10.39 0.92
CA ASP A 102 -9.13 -9.62 1.67
C ASP A 102 -7.99 -9.13 0.75
N ILE A 103 -7.53 -7.91 1.03
CA ILE A 103 -6.34 -7.33 0.41
C ILE A 103 -5.11 -7.97 1.07
N TYR A 104 -4.07 -8.30 0.30
CA TYR A 104 -2.83 -8.90 0.80
C TYR A 104 -1.61 -8.04 0.41
N ASN A 105 -0.60 -8.02 1.28
CA ASN A 105 0.75 -7.60 0.91
C ASN A 105 1.46 -8.77 0.23
N TYR A 106 2.21 -8.49 -0.84
CA TYR A 106 3.04 -9.49 -1.53
C TYR A 106 4.47 -8.99 -1.62
N HIS A 107 5.42 -9.90 -1.41
CA HIS A 107 6.84 -9.63 -1.59
C HIS A 107 7.55 -10.80 -2.27
N ILE A 108 8.30 -10.49 -3.32
CA ILE A 108 9.16 -11.42 -4.04
C ILE A 108 10.61 -11.07 -3.74
N SER A 109 11.41 -12.08 -3.38
CA SER A 109 12.86 -11.93 -3.26
C SER A 109 13.59 -13.06 -3.98
N CYS A 110 14.37 -12.69 -5.00
CA CYS A 110 15.24 -13.58 -5.75
C CYS A 110 16.67 -13.58 -5.16
N GLY A 111 17.09 -14.74 -4.66
CA GLY A 111 18.47 -15.04 -4.26
C GLY A 111 19.16 -15.95 -5.28
N ASP A 112 20.47 -16.16 -5.16
CA ASP A 112 21.24 -16.87 -6.21
C ASP A 112 20.77 -18.29 -6.48
N TYR A 113 20.19 -18.93 -5.46
CA TYR A 113 19.83 -20.36 -5.48
C TYR A 113 18.38 -20.61 -5.07
N LYS A 114 17.65 -19.58 -4.64
CA LYS A 114 16.30 -19.68 -4.08
C LYS A 114 15.52 -18.42 -4.38
N SER A 115 14.22 -18.59 -4.58
CA SER A 115 13.27 -17.49 -4.67
C SER A 115 12.25 -17.61 -3.55
N PHE A 116 11.91 -16.47 -2.96
CA PHE A 116 10.91 -16.37 -1.90
C PHE A 116 9.72 -15.59 -2.42
N LEU A 117 8.53 -16.09 -2.13
CA LEU A 117 7.27 -15.35 -2.22
C LEU A 117 6.68 -15.32 -0.82
N TYR A 118 6.60 -14.12 -0.25
CA TYR A 118 5.92 -13.86 1.00
C TYR A 118 4.60 -13.15 0.72
N TYR A 119 3.56 -13.52 1.44
CA TYR A 119 2.32 -12.78 1.46
C TYR A 119 1.73 -12.75 2.86
N SER A 120 1.02 -11.67 3.18
CA SER A 120 0.31 -11.52 4.45
C SER A 120 -0.97 -10.71 4.26
N PRO A 121 -2.02 -10.99 5.05
CA PRO A 121 -3.20 -10.13 5.04
C PRO A 121 -2.80 -8.68 5.23
N PHE A 122 -3.32 -7.81 4.38
CA PHE A 122 -3.13 -6.37 4.50
C PHE A 122 -3.97 -5.91 5.69
N SER A 123 -3.33 -5.75 6.84
CA SER A 123 -3.98 -5.15 8.00
C SER A 123 -4.06 -3.64 7.76
N PHE A 124 -5.23 -3.15 7.33
CA PHE A 124 -5.60 -1.80 7.74
C PHE A 124 -5.60 -1.78 9.27
N SER A 125 -5.18 -0.70 9.91
CA SER A 125 -5.80 -0.43 11.21
C SER A 125 -7.28 -0.29 10.93
N ASN A 126 -8.12 -1.07 11.60
CA ASN A 126 -9.55 -0.83 11.52
C ASN A 126 -9.82 0.61 12.02
N LEU A 127 -10.98 1.18 11.66
CA LEU A 127 -11.33 2.54 12.07
C LEU A 127 -11.21 2.74 13.60
N GLU A 128 -11.49 1.70 14.38
CA GLU A 128 -11.31 1.72 15.83
C GLU A 128 -9.83 1.94 16.24
N GLU A 129 -8.89 1.20 15.65
CA GLU A 129 -7.46 1.38 15.88
C GLU A 129 -6.95 2.75 15.43
N ASP A 130 -7.42 3.24 14.28
CA ASP A 130 -7.08 4.58 13.79
C ASP A 130 -7.59 5.67 14.72
N LEU A 131 -8.83 5.54 15.19
CA LEU A 131 -9.42 6.45 16.18
C LEU A 131 -8.65 6.37 17.51
N ILE A 132 -8.24 5.19 17.97
CA ILE A 132 -7.40 5.03 19.17
C ILE A 132 -6.05 5.73 18.98
N LYS A 133 -5.39 5.56 17.83
CA LYS A 133 -4.11 6.23 17.51
C LYS A 133 -4.29 7.74 17.47
N LEU A 134 -5.38 8.23 16.88
CA LEU A 134 -5.70 9.65 16.78
C LEU A 134 -5.96 10.26 18.17
N PHE A 135 -6.80 9.63 19.00
CA PHE A 135 -7.18 10.15 20.31
C PHE A 135 -6.08 10.07 21.38
N ARG A 136 -5.03 9.27 21.15
CA ARG A 136 -3.86 9.20 22.05
C ARG A 136 -2.85 10.33 21.83
N ARG A 137 -2.88 10.98 20.66
CA ARG A 137 -1.86 11.95 20.26
C ARG A 137 -2.26 13.37 20.63
N LYS A 138 -1.53 13.97 21.58
CA LYS A 138 -1.76 15.34 22.07
C LYS A 138 -1.63 16.42 20.97
N GLU A 139 -0.98 16.13 19.86
CA GLU A 139 -0.87 17.03 18.69
C GLU A 139 -2.21 17.28 18.00
N PHE A 140 -3.15 16.33 18.09
CA PHE A 140 -4.47 16.42 17.46
C PHE A 140 -5.57 16.92 18.42
N CYS A 141 -5.22 17.22 19.67
CA CYS A 141 -6.15 17.83 20.61
C CYS A 141 -6.50 19.26 20.16
N ASP A 142 -7.78 19.55 20.00
CA ASP A 142 -8.31 20.82 19.48
C ASP A 142 -8.81 21.76 20.58
N ILE A 143 -8.61 21.40 21.84
CA ILE A 143 -8.88 22.25 23.01
C ILE A 143 -7.86 22.01 24.14
N SER A 144 -7.55 23.07 24.88
CA SER A 144 -6.73 23.02 26.09
C SER A 144 -7.34 23.87 27.21
N PHE A 145 -7.24 23.41 28.44
CA PHE A 145 -7.70 24.11 29.64
C PHE A 145 -6.58 24.19 30.67
N LYS A 146 -6.56 25.28 31.42
CA LYS A 146 -5.62 25.50 32.53
C LYS A 146 -6.31 25.17 33.84
N THR A 147 -5.73 24.31 34.66
CA THR A 147 -6.24 23.97 36.00
C THR A 147 -5.97 25.10 36.98
N GLU A 148 -6.63 25.07 38.14
CA GLU A 148 -6.39 26.02 39.26
C GLU A 148 -4.92 25.99 39.71
N ASN A 149 -4.29 24.81 39.63
CA ASN A 149 -2.87 24.61 39.95
C ASN A 149 -1.93 25.05 38.81
N GLY A 150 -2.48 25.55 37.70
CA GLY A 150 -1.75 26.09 36.57
C GLY A 150 -1.35 25.08 35.48
N GLU A 151 -1.73 23.81 35.61
CA GLU A 151 -1.41 22.76 34.64
C GLU A 151 -2.26 22.89 33.37
N ILE A 152 -1.69 22.56 32.21
CA ILE A 152 -2.41 22.59 30.93
C ILE A 152 -2.81 21.17 30.54
N ILE A 153 -4.12 20.94 30.42
CA ILE A 153 -4.68 19.68 29.96
C ILE A 153 -5.21 19.90 28.53
N LYS A 154 -4.83 19.01 27.62
CA LYS A 154 -5.29 19.00 26.22
C LYS A 154 -6.31 17.89 26.01
N ALA A 155 -7.35 18.14 25.23
CA ALA A 155 -8.39 17.16 24.92
C ALA A 155 -8.93 17.33 23.49
N HIS A 156 -9.71 16.35 23.05
CA HIS A 156 -10.51 16.43 21.82
C HIS A 156 -11.95 16.85 22.16
N LYS A 157 -12.50 17.84 21.46
CA LYS A 157 -13.88 18.33 21.68
C LYS A 157 -14.93 17.24 21.55
N LEU A 158 -14.73 16.29 20.63
CA LEU A 158 -15.69 15.18 20.44
C LEU A 158 -15.82 14.31 21.68
N ILE A 159 -14.69 13.99 22.33
CA ILE A 159 -14.67 13.20 23.58
C ILE A 159 -15.36 13.98 24.71
N LEU A 160 -15.14 15.30 24.81
CA LEU A 160 -15.80 16.13 25.80
C LEU A 160 -17.31 16.19 25.56
N LYS A 161 -17.76 16.39 24.31
CA LYS A 161 -19.18 16.42 23.95
C LYS A 161 -19.87 15.10 24.28
N TYR A 162 -19.21 13.97 23.99
CA TYR A 162 -19.71 12.65 24.37
C TYR A 162 -19.85 12.50 25.90
N ARG A 163 -18.81 12.89 26.66
CA ARG A 163 -18.84 12.81 28.14
C ARG A 163 -19.90 13.71 28.77
N LEU A 164 -20.14 14.88 28.18
CA LEU A 164 -21.22 15.76 28.61
C LEU A 164 -22.58 15.08 28.37
N ASN A 165 -22.83 14.55 27.17
CA ASN A 165 -24.12 13.93 26.86
C ASN A 165 -24.45 12.68 27.71
N GLN A 166 -23.46 12.02 28.32
CA GLN A 166 -23.68 10.85 29.17
C GLN A 166 -24.08 11.20 30.62
N ASN A 167 -23.91 12.44 31.08
CA ASN A 167 -24.11 12.83 32.49
C ASN A 167 -24.84 14.18 32.62
N GLU A 168 -26.14 14.22 32.30
CA GLU A 168 -26.95 15.45 32.35
C GLU A 168 -26.88 16.18 33.71
N ASN A 169 -26.74 15.47 34.84
CA ASN A 169 -26.72 16.06 36.19
C ASN A 169 -25.36 16.60 36.69
N GLN A 170 -24.22 16.31 36.04
CA GLN A 170 -22.90 16.87 36.42
C GLN A 170 -22.41 17.98 35.47
N ASN A 171 -23.21 18.30 34.44
CA ASN A 171 -22.80 19.13 33.30
C ASN A 171 -22.78 20.64 33.53
N GLU A 172 -23.47 21.16 34.54
CA GLU A 172 -23.59 22.62 34.73
C GLU A 172 -22.22 23.28 34.98
N LYS A 173 -21.38 22.68 35.83
CA LYS A 173 -20.03 23.18 36.11
C LYS A 173 -19.10 23.13 34.89
N LEU A 174 -19.17 22.08 34.08
CA LEU A 174 -18.34 21.97 32.87
C LEU A 174 -18.82 22.90 31.75
N GLN A 175 -20.14 23.08 31.59
CA GLN A 175 -20.70 24.06 30.64
C GLN A 175 -20.32 25.49 31.02
N GLU A 176 -20.30 25.81 32.32
CA GLU A 176 -19.85 27.12 32.82
C GLU A 176 -18.36 27.36 32.50
N ILE A 177 -17.49 26.34 32.69
CA ILE A 177 -16.05 26.42 32.39
C ILE A 177 -15.79 26.60 30.88
N ILE A 178 -16.52 25.86 30.03
CA ILE A 178 -16.37 25.98 28.57
C ILE A 178 -16.85 27.36 28.09
N SER A 179 -17.98 27.84 28.60
CA SER A 179 -18.54 29.15 28.28
C SER A 179 -17.59 30.29 28.70
N LYS A 180 -17.04 30.22 29.92
CA LYS A 180 -16.04 31.19 30.41
C LYS A 180 -14.75 31.19 29.57
N ASN A 181 -14.31 30.03 29.09
CA ASN A 181 -13.12 29.93 28.24
C ASN A 181 -13.35 30.40 26.80
N GLN A 182 -14.53 30.18 26.22
CA GLN A 182 -14.90 30.74 24.91
C GLN A 182 -14.98 32.27 24.95
N LEU A 183 -15.55 32.86 26.01
CA LEU A 183 -15.57 34.31 26.22
C LEU A 183 -14.16 34.90 26.38
N LYS A 184 -13.26 34.23 27.13
CA LYS A 184 -11.86 34.67 27.24
C LYS A 184 -11.11 34.67 25.90
N ASN A 185 -11.41 33.70 25.03
CA ASN A 185 -10.82 33.65 23.70
C ASN A 185 -11.38 34.73 22.77
N GLN A 186 -12.66 35.11 22.89
CA GLN A 186 -13.22 36.24 22.13
C GLN A 186 -12.69 37.60 22.59
N ILE A 187 -12.51 37.82 23.90
CA ILE A 187 -11.96 39.08 24.44
C ILE A 187 -10.50 39.30 24.00
N LYS A 188 -9.75 38.22 23.71
CA LYS A 188 -8.36 38.32 23.24
C LYS A 188 -8.24 38.87 21.80
N TYR A 189 -9.33 38.98 21.05
CA TYR A 189 -9.39 39.56 19.70
C TYR A 189 -9.98 40.98 19.66
N LEU A 190 -10.26 41.61 20.81
CA LEU A 190 -10.86 42.95 20.89
C LEU A 190 -9.99 43.99 21.61
N LYS A 191 -8.66 43.91 21.47
CA LYS A 191 -7.73 45.00 21.78
C LYS A 191 -6.74 45.17 20.63
#